data_AF-A0A842N0G7-F1
#
_entry.id   AF-A0A842N0G7-F1
#
_cell.length_a   1.000
_cell.length_b   1.000
_cell.length_c   1.000
_cell.angle_alpha   90.00
_cell.angle_beta   90.00
_cell.angle_gamma   90.00
#
_symmetry.space_group_name_H-M   'P 1'
#
loop_
_entity.id
_entity.type
_entity.pdbx_description
1 polymer ?
#
loop_
_entity_poly.entity_id
_entity_poly.type
_entity_poly.pdbx_seq_one_letter_code
_entity_poly.pdbx_strand_id
1 'polypeptide(L)'
;MASTIGFCEAQETVSIKIEGFVYRPDGTPLQDASVRLWGFYLEGEAQTDSEGHYELRATTTEASCQLFVFHDDPDAEGYDLLPAQRSLSTGEDLNASVDFTLEPAATVWVTGQLKPMESTSRINRYALEVVDPSTGALIRSGEYRLRYGTGMNVQSYFLGLPPTMLIVPVDAPFAVKVSSSYQHERFPPSRYRPSSWRIRSSSIIDAFNEFTMVEGAGFTLEAGETLEIDIRKYSLASDLTRIAPLMVEAEAELAEVEEDGFYVTAERFDIVEAKESLSGLDVKIEGHEYEATYVGLRQAYLKLLSVRSRLDAMVYESSVSLRVLLVFIALTAVVLGALLTDGIVANLLSSFSLFAVMFLSLRLVFPGSSMVEPSRYISMGATSLAAALLLLYLTPRVLGETVAEGGFAVLGSIVVVFSMGNRSLRRRKLRSAFTFTAILALTMSFVALTSVSSSYGLIFSRHGSEQPGAEGIMVRNPVYPPNNEFEKGLFSPVIPPTIEWAWGNEGVVNVAKLAENTPSLRPYGRIGEWPIFGVVGVQPDVEPLMPLIDDSVVEGGPLREDGTCLLHRYLRLNTDLEVGDQVVVGGVSM
;
A
#
# COMPACT_ATOMS: atom_id res chain seq x y z
N MET A 1 22.01 -5.10 44.34
CA MET A 1 23.46 -4.83 44.25
C MET A 1 23.75 -4.51 42.78
N ALA A 2 24.21 -3.26 42.55
CA ALA A 2 24.67 -2.59 41.30
C ALA A 2 23.75 -2.73 40.07
N SER A 3 22.98 -1.74 39.57
CA SER A 3 23.11 -0.27 39.50
C SER A 3 24.44 0.23 38.94
N THR A 4 24.71 -0.06 37.67
CA THR A 4 25.73 0.64 36.89
C THR A 4 25.14 1.97 36.44
N ILE A 5 25.30 2.97 37.32
CA ILE A 5 25.22 4.39 36.96
C ILE A 5 26.42 4.62 36.04
N GLY A 6 26.14 4.77 34.74
CA GLY A 6 27.14 5.25 33.79
C GLY A 6 27.52 6.66 34.19
N PHE A 7 28.79 6.84 34.54
CA PHE A 7 29.41 8.14 34.74
C PHE A 7 29.20 8.97 33.47
N CYS A 8 28.54 10.12 33.59
CA CYS A 8 28.77 11.23 32.67
C CYS A 8 30.23 11.66 32.88
N GLU A 9 31.11 11.19 32.01
CA GLU A 9 32.38 11.86 31.76
C GLU A 9 32.01 13.25 31.25
N ALA A 10 32.41 14.30 31.99
CA ALA A 10 32.26 15.66 31.52
C ALA A 10 33.13 15.80 30.26
N GLN A 11 32.50 15.87 29.09
CA GLN A 11 33.20 16.24 27.86
C GLN A 11 33.86 17.60 28.09
N GLU A 12 35.17 17.64 27.90
CA GLU A 12 35.97 18.85 28.03
C GLU A 12 35.44 19.88 27.03
N THR A 13 34.85 20.97 27.54
CA THR A 13 34.31 22.05 26.71
C THR A 13 35.45 22.89 26.18
N VAL A 14 35.54 23.00 24.85
CA VAL A 14 36.59 23.77 24.17
C VAL A 14 36.10 25.17 23.89
N SER A 15 36.93 26.18 24.18
CA SER A 15 36.63 27.58 23.85
C SER A 15 37.01 27.87 22.40
N ILE A 16 36.08 28.47 21.65
CA ILE A 16 36.27 28.86 20.26
C ILE A 16 36.15 30.37 20.16
N LYS A 17 37.17 31.01 19.59
CA LYS A 17 37.13 32.40 19.13
C LYS A 17 37.43 32.45 17.64
N ILE A 18 36.49 33.00 16.87
CA ILE A 18 36.63 33.18 15.43
C ILE A 18 36.49 34.68 15.12
N GLU A 19 37.39 35.21 14.30
CA GLU A 19 37.31 36.57 13.79
C GLU A 19 37.58 36.59 12.28
N GLY A 20 37.12 37.60 11.56
CA GLY A 20 37.36 37.68 10.12
C GLY A 20 36.50 38.73 9.45
N PHE A 21 36.59 38.78 8.13
CA PHE A 21 35.85 39.73 7.31
C PHE A 21 34.97 39.04 6.26
N VAL A 22 33.82 39.64 5.96
CA VAL A 22 32.92 39.19 4.90
C VAL A 22 32.88 40.26 3.80
N TYR A 23 33.15 39.83 2.58
CA TYR A 23 33.19 40.69 1.39
C TYR A 23 32.18 40.25 0.35
N ARG A 24 31.73 41.20 -0.46
CA ARG A 24 31.12 40.95 -1.76
C ARG A 24 32.17 40.57 -2.80
N PRO A 25 31.77 40.04 -3.98
CA PRO A 25 32.71 39.68 -5.06
C PRO A 25 33.52 40.86 -5.60
N ASP A 26 33.01 42.09 -5.46
CA ASP A 26 33.67 43.33 -5.85
C ASP A 26 34.71 43.83 -4.83
N GLY A 27 34.87 43.12 -3.70
CA GLY A 27 35.78 43.46 -2.62
C GLY A 27 35.21 44.48 -1.63
N THR A 28 33.93 44.87 -1.76
CA THR A 28 33.29 45.74 -0.77
C THR A 28 32.96 44.97 0.51
N PRO A 29 33.18 45.56 1.71
CA PRO A 29 32.80 44.94 2.96
C PRO A 29 31.27 44.83 3.07
N LEU A 30 30.80 43.71 3.61
CA LEU A 30 29.37 43.43 3.74
C LEU A 30 28.92 43.63 5.18
N GLN A 31 28.10 44.67 5.41
CA GLN A 31 27.49 44.95 6.70
C GLN A 31 26.28 44.02 6.94
N ASP A 32 25.98 43.71 8.20
CA ASP A 32 24.78 42.99 8.65
C ASP A 32 24.65 41.54 8.11
N ALA A 33 25.75 40.95 7.65
CA ALA A 33 25.82 39.54 7.29
C ALA A 33 25.77 38.67 8.56
N SER A 34 24.93 37.62 8.53
CA SER A 34 24.76 36.69 9.64
C SER A 34 25.81 35.59 9.60
N VAL A 35 26.51 35.41 10.71
CA VAL A 35 27.55 34.39 10.91
C VAL A 35 27.10 33.42 11.98
N ARG A 36 26.96 32.13 11.65
CA ARG A 36 26.48 31.09 12.58
C ARG A 36 27.47 29.95 12.70
N LEU A 37 27.77 29.56 13.93
CA LEU A 37 28.61 28.41 14.25
C LEU A 37 27.73 27.24 14.72
N TRP A 38 27.75 26.15 13.99
CA TRP A 38 26.98 24.94 14.28
C TRP A 38 27.90 23.77 14.67
N GLY A 39 27.70 23.21 15.86
CA GLY A 39 28.17 21.89 16.25
C GLY A 39 27.05 20.88 16.01
N PHE A 40 26.59 20.22 17.09
CA PHE A 40 25.32 19.49 17.07
C PHE A 40 24.11 20.43 17.23
N TYR A 41 24.29 21.52 17.97
CA TYR A 41 23.35 22.63 18.10
C TYR A 41 23.99 23.93 17.59
N LEU A 42 23.21 25.02 17.55
CA LEU A 42 23.75 26.35 17.29
C LEU A 42 24.59 26.77 18.50
N GLU A 43 25.91 26.88 18.33
CA GLU A 43 26.87 27.17 19.39
C GLU A 43 27.10 28.68 19.55
N GLY A 44 26.93 29.44 18.47
CA GLY A 44 27.07 30.90 18.49
C GLY A 44 26.58 31.56 17.20
N GLU A 45 26.21 32.82 17.31
CA GLU A 45 25.76 33.68 16.20
C GLU A 45 26.36 35.08 16.38
N ALA A 46 26.74 35.70 15.27
CA ALA A 46 27.26 37.07 15.20
C ALA A 46 26.77 37.76 13.92
N GLN A 47 26.87 39.09 13.88
CA GLN A 47 26.62 39.88 12.67
C GLN A 47 27.86 40.70 12.33
N THR A 48 28.09 40.97 11.05
CA THR A 48 29.19 41.81 10.60
C THR A 48 28.91 43.30 10.83
N ASP A 49 29.95 44.05 11.19
CA ASP A 49 29.88 45.50 11.32
C ASP A 49 29.99 46.24 9.97
N SER A 50 30.03 47.58 10.00
CA SER A 50 30.14 48.41 8.79
C SER A 50 31.44 48.22 8.00
N GLU A 51 32.46 47.62 8.59
CA GLU A 51 33.72 47.26 7.92
C GLU A 51 33.71 45.78 7.45
N GLY A 52 32.58 45.09 7.61
CA GLY A 52 32.41 43.67 7.27
C GLY A 52 33.07 42.72 8.27
N HIS A 53 33.55 43.23 9.41
CA HIS A 53 34.24 42.44 10.41
C HIS A 53 33.25 41.75 11.35
N TYR A 54 33.55 40.50 11.73
CA TYR A 54 32.80 39.77 12.75
C TYR A 54 33.74 39.15 13.79
N GLU A 55 33.27 39.06 15.03
CA GLU A 55 33.92 38.30 16.11
C GLU A 55 32.88 37.41 16.79
N LEU A 56 33.15 36.10 16.83
CA LEU A 56 32.28 35.10 17.43
C LEU A 56 33.04 34.34 18.53
N ARG A 57 32.41 34.20 19.70
CA ARG A 57 32.92 33.42 20.83
C ARG A 57 31.89 32.40 21.25
N ALA A 58 32.29 31.13 21.26
CA ALA A 58 31.41 30.01 21.60
C ALA A 58 32.19 28.93 22.36
N THR A 59 31.47 28.00 22.98
CA THR A 59 32.04 26.81 23.62
C THR A 59 31.32 25.59 23.09
N THR A 60 32.06 24.57 22.63
CA THR A 60 31.46 23.33 22.11
C THR A 60 32.10 22.11 22.73
N THR A 61 31.38 20.99 22.67
CA THR A 61 31.87 19.64 23.00
C THR A 61 32.11 18.78 21.75
N GLU A 62 31.78 19.31 20.57
CA GLU A 62 31.95 18.60 19.30
C GLU A 62 33.40 18.64 18.83
N ALA A 63 33.83 17.60 18.10
CA ALA A 63 35.18 17.51 17.53
C ALA A 63 35.35 18.31 16.21
N SER A 64 34.23 18.73 15.61
CA SER A 64 34.21 19.60 14.45
C SER A 64 32.96 20.47 14.44
N CYS A 65 33.10 21.74 14.08
CA CYS A 65 31.99 22.67 13.88
C CYS A 65 31.94 23.15 12.42
N GLN A 66 30.77 23.61 11.99
CA GLN A 66 30.53 24.22 10.69
C GLN A 66 30.20 25.70 10.88
N LEU A 67 31.01 26.57 10.27
CA LEU A 67 30.78 28.00 10.25
C LEU A 67 30.04 28.35 8.96
N PHE A 68 28.91 29.04 9.08
CA PHE A 68 28.08 29.49 7.97
C PHE A 68 28.02 31.02 7.95
N VAL A 69 28.09 31.59 6.74
CA VAL A 69 27.90 33.02 6.52
C VAL A 69 26.87 33.21 5.42
N PHE A 70 25.88 34.05 5.66
CA PHE A 70 24.85 34.41 4.69
C PHE A 70 24.37 35.83 4.95
N HIS A 71 23.80 36.47 3.93
CA HIS A 71 23.28 37.83 4.01
C HIS A 71 21.90 37.86 3.38
N ASP A 72 20.97 38.50 4.08
CA ASP A 72 19.59 38.67 3.67
C ASP A 72 19.32 40.16 3.57
N ASP A 73 19.13 40.66 2.34
CA ASP A 73 18.82 42.07 2.13
C ASP A 73 17.31 42.27 2.33
N PRO A 74 16.86 43.03 3.36
CA PRO A 74 15.45 43.21 3.63
C PRO A 74 14.67 43.90 2.50
N ASP A 75 15.37 44.58 1.58
CA ASP A 75 14.77 45.25 0.42
C ASP A 75 14.71 44.33 -0.83
N ALA A 76 15.35 43.16 -0.80
CA ALA A 76 15.32 42.17 -1.88
C ALA A 76 14.16 41.17 -1.70
N GLU A 77 13.57 40.71 -2.81
CA GLU A 77 12.50 39.69 -2.79
C GLU A 77 13.04 38.28 -2.46
N GLY A 78 14.36 38.09 -2.53
CA GLY A 78 15.06 36.85 -2.20
C GLY A 78 16.53 37.09 -1.83
N TYR A 79 17.32 36.03 -1.84
CA TYR A 79 18.75 36.08 -1.55
C TYR A 79 19.57 36.44 -2.79
N ASP A 80 20.30 37.56 -2.70
CA ASP A 80 21.20 38.05 -3.75
C ASP A 80 22.61 37.47 -3.67
N LEU A 81 22.96 36.85 -2.54
CA LEU A 81 24.29 36.32 -2.25
C LEU A 81 24.23 34.85 -1.81
N LEU A 82 25.13 34.04 -2.36
CA LEU A 82 25.25 32.62 -2.08
C LEU A 82 25.91 32.43 -0.70
N PRO A 83 25.30 31.66 0.21
CA PRO A 83 25.92 31.35 1.48
C PRO A 83 27.25 30.62 1.32
N ALA A 84 28.16 30.87 2.26
CA ALA A 84 29.44 30.17 2.34
C ALA A 84 29.52 29.34 3.61
N GLN A 85 30.28 28.25 3.54
CA GLN A 85 30.51 27.33 4.66
C GLN A 85 31.99 27.03 4.81
N ARG A 86 32.43 26.83 6.05
CA ARG A 86 33.75 26.32 6.37
C ARG A 86 33.72 25.35 7.55
N SER A 87 34.37 24.21 7.38
CA SER A 87 34.54 23.21 8.43
C SER A 87 35.73 23.56 9.33
N LEU A 88 35.51 23.55 10.63
CA LEU A 88 36.51 23.85 11.66
C LEU A 88 36.73 22.60 12.53
N SER A 89 37.99 22.25 12.77
CA SER A 89 38.36 21.16 13.70
C SER A 89 38.65 21.75 15.08
N THR A 90 37.94 21.27 16.10
CA THR A 90 37.86 21.87 17.44
C THR A 90 38.65 21.07 18.48
N GLY A 91 39.76 20.46 18.07
CA GLY A 91 40.54 19.55 18.91
C GLY A 91 41.28 20.20 20.09
N GLU A 92 41.48 21.52 20.08
CA GLU A 92 42.05 22.35 21.15
C GLU A 92 41.37 23.74 21.11
N ASP A 93 41.59 24.60 22.13
CA ASP A 93 41.07 25.99 22.14
C ASP A 93 41.42 26.70 20.81
N LEU A 94 40.38 26.97 20.02
CA LEU A 94 40.53 27.39 18.63
C LEU A 94 40.46 28.92 18.53
N ASN A 95 41.56 29.54 18.13
CA ASN A 95 41.58 30.93 17.65
C ASN A 95 41.81 30.91 16.13
N ALA A 96 40.75 31.15 15.35
CA ALA A 96 40.82 31.12 13.89
C ALA A 96 40.45 32.47 13.29
N SER A 97 41.21 32.90 12.27
CA SER A 97 40.84 34.03 11.42
C SER A 97 40.33 33.51 10.08
N VAL A 98 39.07 33.81 9.74
CA VAL A 98 38.39 33.22 8.57
C VAL A 98 37.67 34.30 7.78
N ASP A 99 38.19 34.60 6.59
CA ASP A 99 37.53 35.53 5.67
C ASP A 99 36.61 34.79 4.70
N PHE A 100 35.51 35.45 4.34
CA PHE A 100 34.51 34.95 3.40
C PHE A 100 34.28 35.94 2.26
N THR A 101 34.05 35.41 1.07
CA THR A 101 33.55 36.16 -0.08
C THR A 101 32.28 35.47 -0.54
N LEU A 102 31.15 36.16 -0.48
CA LEU A 102 29.87 35.60 -0.91
C LEU A 102 29.69 35.84 -2.41
N GLU A 103 29.47 34.78 -3.18
CA GLU A 103 29.22 34.87 -4.63
C GLU A 103 27.79 35.39 -4.92
N PRO A 104 27.50 35.96 -6.09
CA PRO A 104 26.14 36.35 -6.42
C PRO A 104 25.23 35.12 -6.53
N ALA A 105 23.99 35.25 -6.08
CA ALA A 105 22.98 34.20 -6.10
C ALA A 105 21.64 34.66 -6.66
N ALA A 106 20.81 33.67 -6.94
CA ALA A 106 19.41 33.79 -7.24
C ALA A 106 18.61 32.88 -6.30
N THR A 107 17.29 33.10 -6.21
CA THR A 107 16.41 32.32 -5.33
C THR A 107 15.43 31.50 -6.16
N VAL A 108 15.28 30.22 -5.81
CA VAL A 108 14.30 29.32 -6.42
C VAL A 108 13.27 28.92 -5.36
N TRP A 109 12.01 29.15 -5.67
CA TRP A 109 10.86 28.72 -4.88
C TRP A 109 10.24 27.48 -5.50
N VAL A 110 10.21 26.39 -4.75
CA VAL A 110 9.56 25.16 -5.16
C VAL A 110 8.14 25.13 -4.60
N THR A 111 7.15 25.19 -5.48
CA THR A 111 5.73 25.16 -5.11
C THR A 111 5.08 23.84 -5.49
N GLY A 112 3.90 23.60 -4.93
CA GLY A 112 3.18 22.33 -5.08
C GLY A 112 3.61 21.25 -4.08
N GLN A 113 2.90 20.13 -4.11
CA GLN A 113 3.11 19.00 -3.22
C GLN A 113 3.62 17.79 -4.01
N LEU A 114 4.62 17.09 -3.46
CA LEU A 114 5.03 15.79 -3.96
C LEU A 114 3.90 14.77 -3.81
N LYS A 115 3.42 14.25 -4.94
CA LYS A 115 2.37 13.23 -5.04
C LYS A 115 2.85 12.10 -5.95
N PRO A 116 3.73 11.21 -5.47
CA PRO A 116 4.14 10.07 -6.28
C PRO A 116 2.97 9.11 -6.46
N MET A 117 2.92 8.44 -7.59
CA MET A 117 1.87 7.47 -7.92
C MET A 117 1.69 6.37 -6.87
N GLU A 118 2.78 6.01 -6.18
CA GLU A 118 2.84 4.90 -5.23
C GLU A 118 2.25 5.24 -3.87
N SER A 119 2.29 6.52 -3.45
CA SER A 119 1.84 6.96 -2.13
C SER A 119 0.55 7.78 -2.21
N THR A 120 -0.34 7.59 -1.25
CA THR A 120 -1.46 8.51 -0.97
C THR A 120 -1.10 9.55 0.09
N SER A 121 -0.01 9.32 0.81
CA SER A 121 0.36 10.09 1.97
C SER A 121 1.19 11.31 1.59
N ARG A 122 0.98 12.42 2.30
CA ARG A 122 1.73 13.66 2.11
C ARG A 122 3.21 13.43 2.42
N ILE A 123 4.07 13.80 1.49
CA ILE A 123 5.52 13.69 1.67
C ILE A 123 6.03 14.91 2.43
N ASN A 124 6.38 14.68 3.69
CA ASN A 124 6.93 15.71 4.59
C ASN A 124 8.45 15.62 4.72
N ARG A 125 9.10 14.61 4.12
CA ARG A 125 10.55 14.41 4.16
C ARG A 125 11.14 14.34 2.76
N TYR A 126 11.84 15.39 2.35
CA TYR A 126 12.51 15.45 1.06
C TYR A 126 13.79 16.29 1.14
N ALA A 127 14.67 16.07 0.17
CA ALA A 127 15.85 16.87 -0.07
C ALA A 127 15.87 17.35 -1.52
N LEU A 128 16.29 18.60 -1.71
CA LEU A 128 16.43 19.27 -2.99
C LEU A 128 17.91 19.56 -3.19
N GLU A 129 18.52 18.97 -4.21
CA GLU A 129 19.95 19.09 -4.52
C GLU A 129 20.14 19.87 -5.81
N VAL A 130 20.93 20.93 -5.79
CA VAL A 130 21.26 21.72 -6.98
C VAL A 130 22.42 21.02 -7.69
N VAL A 131 22.17 20.51 -8.88
CA VAL A 131 23.10 19.67 -9.64
C VAL A 131 23.41 20.28 -11.00
N ASP A 132 24.59 19.95 -11.53
CA ASP A 132 24.95 20.27 -12.91
C ASP A 132 24.10 19.40 -13.87
N PRO A 133 23.40 19.99 -14.85
CA PRO A 133 22.49 19.27 -15.73
C PRO A 133 23.20 18.26 -16.65
N SER A 134 24.49 18.44 -16.93
CA SER A 134 25.27 17.59 -17.82
C SER A 134 25.93 16.41 -17.10
N THR A 135 26.44 16.65 -15.89
CA THR A 135 27.17 15.62 -15.11
C THR A 135 26.30 14.97 -14.03
N GLY A 136 25.20 15.61 -13.64
CA GLY A 136 24.37 15.20 -12.49
C GLY A 136 25.08 15.36 -11.15
N ALA A 137 26.26 16.00 -11.11
CA ALA A 137 27.02 16.21 -9.89
C ALA A 137 26.47 17.38 -9.08
N LEU A 138 26.45 17.25 -7.76
CA LEU A 138 26.07 18.32 -6.84
C LEU A 138 26.99 19.54 -7.04
N ILE A 139 26.39 20.69 -7.31
CA ILE A 139 27.10 21.97 -7.39
C ILE A 139 27.58 22.36 -5.99
N ARG A 140 28.82 22.84 -5.91
CA ARG A 140 29.45 23.28 -4.66
C ARG A 140 30.12 24.63 -4.87
N SER A 141 29.97 25.53 -3.90
CA SER A 141 30.77 26.75 -3.81
C SER A 141 31.73 26.61 -2.63
N GLY A 142 33.00 26.33 -2.91
CA GLY A 142 33.98 25.94 -1.91
C GLY A 142 33.56 24.67 -1.14
N GLU A 143 33.42 24.77 0.18
CA GLU A 143 32.93 23.67 1.03
C GLU A 143 31.39 23.64 1.16
N TYR A 144 30.71 24.67 0.66
CA TYR A 144 29.25 24.78 0.71
C TYR A 144 28.59 23.83 -0.30
N ARG A 145 27.68 23.00 0.21
CA ARG A 145 26.91 22.02 -0.57
C ARG A 145 25.50 22.52 -0.77
N LEU A 146 25.06 22.69 -2.01
CA LEU A 146 23.73 23.22 -2.33
C LEU A 146 22.66 22.13 -2.21
N ARG A 147 22.33 21.80 -0.95
CA ARG A 147 21.33 20.78 -0.59
C ARG A 147 20.34 21.36 0.42
N TYR A 148 19.07 21.43 0.05
CA TYR A 148 17.98 22.03 0.81
C TYR A 148 16.90 20.99 1.15
N GLY A 149 15.88 21.36 1.92
CA GLY A 149 14.74 20.51 2.23
C GLY A 149 14.40 20.44 3.72
N THR A 150 13.86 19.31 4.17
CA THR A 150 13.23 19.17 5.51
C THR A 150 14.09 18.39 6.52
N GLY A 151 15.26 17.89 6.12
CA GLY A 151 16.14 17.09 6.98
C GLY A 151 17.06 17.91 7.88
N MET A 152 17.65 17.30 8.91
CA MET A 152 18.59 17.99 9.82
C MET A 152 20.01 18.19 9.21
N ASN A 153 20.29 17.59 8.06
CA ASN A 153 21.58 17.65 7.36
C ASN A 153 21.48 18.41 6.02
N VAL A 154 20.60 19.40 5.95
CA VAL A 154 20.39 20.24 4.75
C VAL A 154 20.52 21.72 5.12
N GLN A 155 20.87 22.55 4.15
CA GLN A 155 21.17 23.96 4.35
C GLN A 155 19.96 24.76 4.86
N SER A 156 18.73 24.38 4.47
CA SER A 156 17.52 25.01 4.99
C SER A 156 17.44 24.97 6.53
N TYR A 157 17.92 23.88 7.14
CA TYR A 157 17.94 23.75 8.61
C TYR A 157 18.98 24.69 9.25
N PHE A 158 20.21 24.71 8.73
CA PHE A 158 21.31 25.52 9.30
C PHE A 158 21.11 27.03 9.11
N LEU A 159 20.49 27.42 8.00
CA LEU A 159 20.22 28.81 7.65
C LEU A 159 18.87 29.31 8.17
N GLY A 160 17.96 28.40 8.58
CA GLY A 160 16.61 28.76 9.02
C GLY A 160 15.68 29.13 7.85
N LEU A 161 15.94 28.60 6.66
CA LEU A 161 15.16 28.87 5.45
C LEU A 161 13.94 27.95 5.37
N PRO A 162 12.87 28.39 4.68
CA PRO A 162 11.79 27.49 4.27
C PRO A 162 12.34 26.27 3.50
N PRO A 163 11.86 25.04 3.75
CA PRO A 163 12.33 23.83 3.05
C PRO A 163 12.16 23.84 1.53
N THR A 164 11.28 24.72 1.03
CA THR A 164 10.94 24.90 -0.39
C THR A 164 11.77 25.99 -1.08
N MET A 165 12.60 26.72 -0.34
CA MET A 165 13.46 27.77 -0.88
C MET A 165 14.87 27.22 -1.10
N LEU A 166 15.45 27.49 -2.27
CA LEU A 166 16.83 27.19 -2.61
C LEU A 166 17.56 28.48 -3.01
N ILE A 167 18.81 28.61 -2.58
CA ILE A 167 19.72 29.64 -3.06
C ILE A 167 20.68 28.98 -4.06
N VAL A 168 20.72 29.51 -5.28
CA VAL A 168 21.43 28.92 -6.43
C VAL A 168 22.45 29.89 -7.01
N PRO A 169 23.52 29.41 -7.67
CA PRO A 169 24.50 30.29 -8.29
C PRO A 169 23.94 30.95 -9.56
N VAL A 170 24.43 32.14 -9.88
CA VAL A 170 24.09 32.87 -11.11
C VAL A 170 24.95 32.42 -12.29
N ASP A 171 24.49 32.70 -13.51
CA ASP A 171 25.23 32.52 -14.78
C ASP A 171 25.73 31.09 -15.08
N ALA A 172 25.35 30.10 -14.28
CA ALA A 172 25.66 28.69 -14.47
C ALA A 172 24.38 27.87 -14.63
N PRO A 173 24.25 27.05 -15.67
CA PRO A 173 23.08 26.22 -15.85
C PRO A 173 23.01 25.17 -14.73
N PHE A 174 21.88 25.09 -14.05
CA PHE A 174 21.63 24.12 -12.99
C PHE A 174 20.34 23.33 -13.21
N ALA A 175 20.24 22.20 -12.53
CA ALA A 175 19.01 21.42 -12.39
C ALA A 175 18.77 21.13 -10.91
N VAL A 176 17.53 20.83 -10.54
CA VAL A 176 17.17 20.53 -9.15
C VAL A 176 16.79 19.06 -9.05
N LYS A 177 17.66 18.27 -8.41
CA LYS A 177 17.41 16.87 -8.12
C LYS A 177 16.59 16.75 -6.83
N VAL A 178 15.45 16.09 -6.91
CA VAL A 178 14.57 15.82 -5.77
C VAL A 178 14.78 14.40 -5.31
N SER A 179 14.97 14.20 -4.01
CA SER A 179 14.99 12.87 -3.37
C SER A 179 14.07 12.86 -2.16
N SER A 180 13.26 11.82 -1.97
CA SER A 180 12.51 11.63 -0.72
C SER A 180 12.94 10.35 -0.01
N SER A 181 13.16 10.49 1.31
CA SER A 181 13.40 9.37 2.21
C SER A 181 12.06 8.78 2.66
N TYR A 182 11.34 8.08 1.80
CA TYR A 182 10.14 7.37 2.25
C TYR A 182 10.51 6.01 2.84
N GLN A 183 10.38 5.90 4.17
CA GLN A 183 10.17 4.60 4.82
C GLN A 183 8.84 4.04 4.28
N HIS A 184 8.96 2.99 3.47
CA HIS A 184 7.90 2.10 3.01
C HIS A 184 6.64 2.11 3.90
N GLU A 185 5.51 2.55 3.34
CA GLU A 185 4.23 1.96 3.71
C GLU A 185 4.32 0.48 3.31
N ARG A 186 4.67 -0.36 4.28
CA ARG A 186 4.51 -1.81 4.14
C ARG A 186 3.02 -2.08 3.99
N PHE A 187 2.54 -2.13 2.75
CA PHE A 187 1.58 -3.17 2.45
C PHE A 187 2.33 -4.47 2.71
N PRO A 188 1.97 -5.27 3.73
CA PRO A 188 2.55 -6.59 3.82
C PRO A 188 2.20 -7.28 2.50
N PRO A 189 3.18 -7.71 1.69
CA PRO A 189 2.87 -8.72 0.69
C PRO A 189 2.17 -9.84 1.48
N SER A 190 1.01 -10.25 0.98
CA SER A 190 0.16 -11.26 1.58
C SER A 190 1.00 -12.34 2.26
N ARG A 191 0.63 -12.72 3.49
CA ARG A 191 1.36 -13.69 4.33
C ARG A 191 1.40 -15.12 3.77
N TYR A 192 1.23 -15.30 2.46
CA TYR A 192 1.40 -16.56 1.75
C TYR A 192 2.66 -16.53 0.89
N ARG A 193 3.83 -16.56 1.55
CA ARG A 193 5.07 -17.09 0.93
C ARG A 193 5.31 -18.50 1.44
N PRO A 194 5.00 -19.57 0.68
CA PRO A 194 5.75 -20.79 0.80
C PRO A 194 7.04 -20.66 0.00
N SER A 195 8.11 -21.19 0.60
CA SER A 195 9.46 -21.17 0.09
C SER A 195 9.62 -21.89 -1.24
N SER A 196 10.52 -21.35 -2.06
CA SER A 196 11.08 -21.91 -3.29
C SER A 196 10.10 -22.04 -4.47
N TRP A 197 10.18 -21.09 -5.41
CA TRP A 197 10.44 -21.34 -6.84
C TRP A 197 10.64 -20.00 -7.56
N ARG A 198 11.69 -19.93 -8.40
CA ARG A 198 12.11 -18.83 -9.29
C ARG A 198 11.84 -17.39 -8.81
N ILE A 199 12.75 -16.89 -7.97
CA ILE A 199 12.98 -15.45 -7.82
C ILE A 199 13.63 -14.97 -9.13
N ARG A 200 12.82 -14.59 -10.14
CA ARG A 200 13.23 -13.49 -11.01
C ARG A 200 13.07 -12.25 -10.15
N SER A 201 14.22 -11.74 -9.71
CA SER A 201 14.38 -10.46 -9.02
C SER A 201 13.18 -10.03 -8.20
N SER A 202 13.22 -10.30 -6.90
CA SER A 202 12.74 -9.28 -5.98
C SER A 202 13.59 -8.03 -6.24
N SER A 203 13.25 -7.25 -7.27
CA SER A 203 13.44 -5.82 -7.15
C SER A 203 12.53 -5.48 -5.99
N ILE A 204 13.15 -5.38 -4.82
CA ILE A 204 12.94 -4.26 -3.93
C ILE A 204 12.39 -3.14 -4.82
N ILE A 205 11.14 -2.76 -4.64
CA ILE A 205 10.67 -1.48 -5.17
C ILE A 205 11.57 -0.51 -4.41
N ASP A 206 12.71 -0.19 -5.02
CA ASP A 206 13.68 0.71 -4.46
C ASP A 206 12.94 2.02 -4.17
N ALA A 207 13.42 2.66 -3.11
CA ALA A 207 12.87 3.85 -2.48
C ALA A 207 12.23 4.85 -3.44
N PHE A 208 11.33 5.67 -2.91
CA PHE A 208 10.83 6.85 -3.60
C PHE A 208 11.94 7.51 -4.45
N ASN A 209 11.55 7.77 -5.69
CA ASN A 209 12.41 7.93 -6.84
C ASN A 209 13.05 9.31 -6.85
N GLU A 210 14.35 9.31 -7.11
CA GLU A 210 15.06 10.53 -7.46
C GLU A 210 14.57 10.98 -8.84
N PHE A 211 14.17 12.24 -8.96
CA PHE A 211 13.90 12.85 -10.26
C PHE A 211 14.56 14.21 -10.35
N THR A 212 14.83 14.65 -11.56
CA THR A 212 15.52 15.91 -11.82
C THR A 212 14.56 16.89 -12.50
N MET A 213 14.40 18.05 -11.89
CA MET A 213 13.70 19.19 -12.48
C MET A 213 14.71 19.92 -13.36
N VAL A 214 14.45 19.93 -14.67
CA VAL A 214 15.31 20.57 -15.68
C VAL A 214 14.46 20.96 -16.88
N GLU A 215 14.76 22.10 -17.49
CA GLU A 215 14.19 22.53 -18.77
C GLU A 215 15.31 22.84 -19.76
N GLY A 216 15.20 22.33 -20.99
CA GLY A 216 16.20 22.55 -22.04
C GLY A 216 17.61 22.12 -21.62
N ALA A 217 18.53 23.09 -21.53
CA ALA A 217 19.93 22.88 -21.14
C ALA A 217 20.21 23.08 -19.63
N GLY A 218 19.20 23.43 -18.83
CA GLY A 218 19.34 23.84 -17.43
C GLY A 218 18.66 25.18 -17.17
N PHE A 219 18.29 25.43 -15.92
CA PHE A 219 17.84 26.74 -15.47
C PHE A 219 19.04 27.68 -15.37
N THR A 220 18.88 28.91 -15.85
CA THR A 220 19.88 29.98 -15.75
C THR A 220 19.17 31.22 -15.22
N LEU A 221 19.72 31.83 -14.19
CA LEU A 221 19.14 32.98 -13.50
C LEU A 221 20.16 34.11 -13.39
N GLU A 222 19.66 35.34 -13.43
CA GLU A 222 20.41 36.57 -13.14
C GLU A 222 20.51 36.80 -11.63
N ALA A 223 21.46 37.65 -11.20
CA ALA A 223 21.65 37.96 -9.78
C ALA A 223 20.42 38.63 -9.17
N GLY A 224 19.95 38.10 -8.04
CA GLY A 224 18.74 38.55 -7.35
C GLY A 224 17.42 38.14 -8.02
N GLU A 225 17.47 37.36 -9.11
CA GLU A 225 16.26 36.85 -9.75
C GLU A 225 15.57 35.77 -8.90
N THR A 226 14.24 35.76 -8.92
CA THR A 226 13.42 34.75 -8.25
C THR A 226 12.70 33.87 -9.28
N LEU A 227 12.88 32.56 -9.21
CA LEU A 227 12.19 31.59 -10.06
C LEU A 227 11.24 30.70 -9.25
N GLU A 228 9.99 30.61 -9.68
CA GLU A 228 9.02 29.68 -9.11
C GLU A 228 8.91 28.41 -9.98
N ILE A 229 9.06 27.23 -9.35
CA ILE A 229 9.01 25.92 -10.01
C ILE A 229 7.97 25.05 -9.33
N ASP A 230 6.95 24.62 -10.07
CA ASP A 230 5.98 23.65 -9.56
C ASP A 230 6.53 22.21 -9.64
N ILE A 231 6.76 21.61 -8.47
CA ILE A 231 7.30 20.26 -8.35
C ILE A 231 6.39 19.18 -8.93
N ARG A 232 5.07 19.43 -9.01
CA ARG A 232 4.07 18.47 -9.48
C ARG A 232 4.28 18.12 -10.95
N LYS A 233 4.65 19.10 -11.77
CA LYS A 233 4.94 18.92 -13.21
C LYS A 233 6.00 17.83 -13.42
N TYR A 234 7.14 17.97 -12.75
CA TYR A 234 8.28 17.06 -12.92
C TYR A 234 8.07 15.72 -12.21
N SER A 235 7.41 15.72 -11.05
CA SER A 235 7.08 14.48 -10.33
C SER A 235 6.16 13.59 -11.17
N LEU A 236 5.10 14.16 -11.76
CA LEU A 236 4.13 13.40 -12.56
C LEU A 236 4.73 12.96 -13.89
N ALA A 237 5.53 13.80 -14.54
CA ALA A 237 6.26 13.42 -15.75
C ALA A 237 7.23 12.26 -15.49
N SER A 238 7.95 12.29 -14.36
CA SER A 238 8.81 11.17 -13.94
C SER A 238 8.00 9.90 -13.73
N ASP A 239 6.87 9.98 -13.02
CA ASP A 239 6.01 8.82 -12.80
C ASP A 239 5.42 8.23 -14.11
N LEU A 240 5.11 9.07 -15.10
CA LEU A 240 4.70 8.60 -16.44
C LEU A 240 5.81 7.79 -17.12
N THR A 241 7.07 8.25 -17.03
CA THR A 241 8.19 7.46 -17.58
C THR A 241 8.40 6.15 -16.85
N ARG A 242 8.06 6.10 -15.55
CA ARG A 242 8.21 4.91 -14.70
C ARG A 242 7.12 3.86 -14.90
N ILE A 243 5.90 4.26 -15.27
CA ILE A 243 4.80 3.29 -15.46
C ILE A 243 4.93 2.52 -16.77
N ALA A 244 5.61 3.09 -17.78
CA ALA A 244 5.85 2.45 -19.07
C ALA A 244 6.49 1.04 -18.96
N PRO A 245 7.62 0.84 -18.25
CA PRO A 245 8.19 -0.51 -18.08
C PRO A 245 7.26 -1.46 -17.30
N LEU A 246 6.54 -0.97 -16.29
CA LEU A 246 5.58 -1.81 -15.53
C LEU A 246 4.47 -2.36 -16.42
N MET A 247 4.00 -1.55 -17.38
CA MET A 247 2.99 -1.97 -18.35
C MET A 247 3.55 -3.05 -19.30
N VAL A 248 4.77 -2.87 -19.82
CA VAL A 248 5.43 -3.86 -20.68
C VAL A 248 5.64 -5.18 -19.94
N GLU A 249 6.05 -5.12 -18.66
CA GLU A 249 6.19 -6.30 -17.81
C GLU A 249 4.85 -7.01 -17.60
N ALA A 250 3.79 -6.28 -17.27
CA ALA A 250 2.47 -6.86 -17.06
C ALA A 250 1.91 -7.53 -18.33
N GLU A 251 2.17 -6.95 -19.51
CA GLU A 251 1.79 -7.56 -20.79
C GLU A 251 2.58 -8.83 -21.09
N ALA A 252 3.88 -8.84 -20.79
CA ALA A 252 4.72 -10.02 -20.94
C ALA A 252 4.29 -11.16 -20.00
N GLU A 253 4.01 -10.84 -18.74
CA GLU A 253 3.49 -11.81 -17.75
C GLU A 253 2.12 -12.36 -18.18
N LEU A 254 1.23 -11.51 -18.67
CA LEU A 254 -0.08 -11.94 -19.18
C LEU A 254 0.07 -12.89 -20.37
N ALA A 255 0.96 -12.59 -21.31
CA ALA A 255 1.23 -13.45 -22.46
C ALA A 255 1.81 -14.81 -22.06
N GLU A 256 2.76 -14.84 -21.11
CA GLU A 256 3.34 -16.09 -20.58
C GLU A 256 2.25 -16.97 -19.93
N VAL A 257 1.40 -16.38 -19.10
CA VAL A 257 0.31 -17.10 -18.43
C VAL A 257 -0.76 -17.59 -19.43
N GLU A 258 -1.05 -16.81 -20.47
CA GLU A 258 -1.96 -17.23 -21.55
C GLU A 258 -1.39 -18.38 -22.39
N GLU A 259 -0.09 -18.35 -22.71
CA GLU A 259 0.61 -19.44 -23.40
C GLU A 259 0.56 -20.75 -22.60
N ASP A 260 0.58 -20.66 -21.27
CA ASP A 260 0.41 -21.80 -20.37
C ASP A 260 -1.03 -22.35 -20.33
N GLY A 261 -1.97 -21.70 -21.03
CA GLY A 261 -3.35 -22.15 -21.25
C GLY A 261 -4.38 -21.53 -20.32
N PHE A 262 -4.00 -20.52 -19.52
CA PHE A 262 -4.93 -19.82 -18.64
C PHE A 262 -5.84 -18.86 -19.42
N TYR A 263 -7.08 -18.74 -18.96
CA TYR A 263 -8.02 -17.78 -19.51
C TYR A 263 -7.88 -16.42 -18.80
N VAL A 264 -7.20 -15.47 -19.46
CA VAL A 264 -6.81 -14.16 -18.89
C VAL A 264 -7.51 -12.97 -19.57
N THR A 265 -8.74 -13.17 -20.06
CA THR A 265 -9.46 -12.14 -20.83
C THR A 265 -9.83 -10.92 -19.97
N ALA A 266 -10.16 -11.11 -18.70
CA ALA A 266 -10.47 -10.02 -17.79
C ALA A 266 -9.23 -9.16 -17.51
N GLU A 267 -8.10 -9.80 -17.24
CA GLU A 267 -6.81 -9.16 -17.00
C GLU A 267 -6.34 -8.37 -18.22
N ARG A 268 -6.59 -8.88 -19.43
CA ARG A 268 -6.28 -8.16 -20.67
C ARG A 268 -7.10 -6.88 -20.78
N PHE A 269 -8.39 -6.93 -20.44
CA PHE A 269 -9.25 -5.75 -20.46
C PHE A 269 -8.76 -4.70 -19.46
N ASP A 270 -8.35 -5.12 -18.26
CA ASP A 270 -7.81 -4.21 -17.24
C ASP A 270 -6.52 -3.51 -17.70
N ILE A 271 -5.63 -4.19 -18.43
CA ILE A 271 -4.43 -3.57 -19.03
C ILE A 271 -4.82 -2.54 -20.10
N VAL A 272 -5.82 -2.83 -20.94
CA VAL A 272 -6.32 -1.88 -21.95
C VAL A 272 -6.90 -0.64 -21.27
N GLU A 273 -7.69 -0.81 -20.22
CA GLU A 273 -8.27 0.31 -19.49
C GLU A 273 -7.19 1.13 -18.74
N ALA A 274 -6.12 0.48 -18.28
CA ALA A 274 -4.95 1.17 -17.73
C ALA A 274 -4.24 2.01 -18.81
N LYS A 275 -4.08 1.48 -20.04
CA LYS A 275 -3.54 2.24 -21.19
C LYS A 275 -4.39 3.46 -21.52
N GLU A 276 -5.71 3.29 -21.56
CA GLU A 276 -6.64 4.39 -21.79
C GLU A 276 -6.52 5.46 -20.70
N SER A 277 -6.38 5.04 -19.43
CA SER A 277 -6.19 5.97 -18.30
C SER A 277 -4.88 6.78 -18.39
N LEU A 278 -3.85 6.24 -19.06
CA LEU A 278 -2.58 6.93 -19.31
C LEU A 278 -2.62 7.81 -20.58
N SER A 279 -3.60 7.62 -21.46
CA SER A 279 -3.67 8.34 -22.71
C SER A 279 -3.98 9.83 -22.48
N GLY A 280 -3.17 10.70 -23.09
CA GLY A 280 -3.36 12.16 -22.99
C GLY A 280 -2.95 12.78 -21.65
N LEU A 281 -2.31 12.03 -20.75
CA LEU A 281 -1.83 12.59 -19.48
C LEU A 281 -0.72 13.63 -19.67
N ASP A 282 0.13 13.49 -20.68
CA ASP A 282 1.15 14.50 -21.01
C ASP A 282 0.53 15.87 -21.32
N VAL A 283 -0.57 15.88 -22.08
CA VAL A 283 -1.32 17.10 -22.42
C VAL A 283 -1.95 17.72 -21.18
N LYS A 284 -2.40 16.90 -20.22
CA LYS A 284 -2.94 17.38 -18.95
C LYS A 284 -1.86 17.97 -18.04
N ILE A 285 -0.65 17.43 -18.05
CA ILE A 285 0.50 18.02 -17.35
C ILE A 285 0.82 19.41 -17.92
N GLU A 286 0.87 19.54 -19.25
CA GLU A 286 1.07 20.84 -19.92
C GLU A 286 -0.09 21.82 -19.63
N GLY A 287 -1.31 21.30 -19.53
CA GLY A 287 -2.52 22.04 -19.15
C GLY A 287 -2.63 22.42 -17.67
N HIS A 288 -1.63 22.11 -16.84
CA HIS A 288 -1.63 22.33 -15.38
C HIS A 288 -2.75 21.58 -14.63
N GLU A 289 -3.31 20.52 -15.22
CA GLU A 289 -4.31 19.64 -14.60
C GLU A 289 -3.64 18.52 -13.78
N TYR A 290 -2.86 18.90 -12.77
CA TYR A 290 -2.01 17.97 -12.02
C TYR A 290 -2.80 16.92 -11.22
N GLU A 291 -3.93 17.30 -10.61
CA GLU A 291 -4.74 16.35 -9.82
C GLU A 291 -5.39 15.29 -10.70
N ALA A 292 -5.97 15.69 -11.83
CA ALA A 292 -6.56 14.75 -12.79
C ALA A 292 -5.49 13.80 -13.35
N THR A 293 -4.28 14.31 -13.58
CA THR A 293 -3.14 13.49 -14.00
C THR A 293 -2.73 12.49 -12.93
N TYR A 294 -2.57 12.94 -11.68
CA TYR A 294 -2.24 12.07 -10.56
C TYR A 294 -3.26 10.94 -10.39
N VAL A 295 -4.55 11.25 -10.47
CA VAL A 295 -5.64 10.26 -10.36
C VAL A 295 -5.56 9.24 -11.48
N GLY A 296 -5.44 9.68 -12.75
CA GLY A 296 -5.35 8.76 -13.90
C GLY A 296 -4.12 7.85 -13.82
N LEU A 297 -2.98 8.41 -13.44
CA LEU A 297 -1.73 7.68 -13.31
C LEU A 297 -1.78 6.67 -12.15
N ARG A 298 -2.30 7.07 -10.99
CA ARG A 298 -2.48 6.17 -9.85
C ARG A 298 -3.49 5.06 -10.14
N GLN A 299 -4.59 5.37 -10.84
CA GLN A 299 -5.56 4.36 -11.26
C GLN A 299 -4.92 3.32 -12.18
N ALA A 300 -4.13 3.75 -13.17
CA ALA A 300 -3.38 2.84 -14.03
C ALA A 300 -2.38 1.99 -13.23
N TYR A 301 -1.63 2.61 -12.33
CA TYR A 301 -0.65 1.92 -11.47
C TYR A 301 -1.31 0.83 -10.62
N LEU A 302 -2.40 1.15 -9.93
CA LEU A 302 -3.13 0.20 -9.09
C LEU A 302 -3.73 -0.95 -9.89
N LYS A 303 -4.24 -0.68 -11.10
CA LYS A 303 -4.74 -1.72 -12.00
C LYS A 303 -3.64 -2.67 -12.43
N LEU A 304 -2.49 -2.16 -12.85
CA LEU A 304 -1.35 -2.98 -13.25
C LEU A 304 -0.87 -3.87 -12.09
N LEU A 305 -0.72 -3.31 -10.88
CA LEU A 305 -0.39 -4.10 -9.69
C LEU A 305 -1.42 -5.19 -9.39
N SER A 306 -2.71 -4.85 -9.52
CA SER A 306 -3.81 -5.77 -9.28
C SER A 306 -3.82 -6.92 -10.29
N VAL A 307 -3.58 -6.63 -11.58
CA VAL A 307 -3.44 -7.64 -12.64
C VAL A 307 -2.30 -8.59 -12.32
N ARG A 308 -1.09 -8.07 -12.05
CA ARG A 308 0.07 -8.92 -11.71
C ARG A 308 -0.20 -9.81 -10.51
N SER A 309 -0.79 -9.24 -9.45
CA SER A 309 -1.16 -10.02 -8.26
C SER A 309 -2.21 -11.10 -8.56
N ARG A 310 -3.16 -10.86 -9.47
CA ARG A 310 -4.13 -11.88 -9.90
C ARG A 310 -3.48 -12.98 -10.72
N LEU A 311 -2.60 -12.64 -11.66
CA LEU A 311 -1.85 -13.61 -12.46
C LEU A 311 -1.02 -14.54 -11.56
N ASP A 312 -0.29 -13.96 -10.60
CA ASP A 312 0.48 -14.72 -9.60
C ASP A 312 -0.42 -15.65 -8.77
N ALA A 313 -1.56 -15.15 -8.33
CA ALA A 313 -2.53 -15.96 -7.57
C ALA A 313 -3.09 -17.11 -8.42
N MET A 314 -3.46 -16.86 -9.69
CA MET A 314 -3.97 -17.89 -10.60
C MET A 314 -2.97 -19.02 -10.81
N VAL A 315 -1.71 -18.67 -11.03
CA VAL A 315 -0.60 -19.64 -11.18
C VAL A 315 -0.43 -20.46 -9.91
N TYR A 316 -0.38 -19.79 -8.76
CA TYR A 316 -0.21 -20.44 -7.46
C TYR A 316 -1.37 -21.39 -7.12
N GLU A 317 -2.61 -20.91 -7.22
CA GLU A 317 -3.82 -21.68 -6.92
C GLU A 317 -3.98 -22.88 -7.85
N SER A 318 -3.59 -22.73 -9.12
CA SER A 318 -3.62 -23.82 -10.09
C SER A 318 -2.59 -24.90 -9.77
N SER A 319 -1.39 -24.53 -9.32
CA SER A 319 -0.36 -25.48 -8.88
C SER A 319 -0.80 -26.29 -7.66
N VAL A 320 -1.47 -25.65 -6.70
CA VAL A 320 -2.04 -26.34 -5.53
C VAL A 320 -3.19 -27.26 -5.94
N SER A 321 -4.12 -26.76 -6.75
CA SER A 321 -5.29 -27.50 -7.24
C SER A 321 -4.90 -28.74 -8.04
N LEU A 322 -3.83 -28.68 -8.83
CA LEU A 322 -3.31 -29.82 -9.59
C LEU A 322 -2.99 -31.01 -8.68
N ARG A 323 -2.35 -30.78 -7.53
CA ARG A 323 -1.96 -31.85 -6.61
C ARG A 323 -3.17 -32.55 -6.02
N VAL A 324 -4.18 -31.77 -5.63
CA VAL A 324 -5.44 -32.30 -5.10
C VAL A 324 -6.17 -33.10 -6.16
N LEU A 325 -6.23 -32.57 -7.39
CA LEU A 325 -6.91 -33.21 -8.51
C LEU A 325 -6.24 -34.52 -8.93
N LEU A 326 -4.90 -34.60 -8.89
CA LEU A 326 -4.18 -35.86 -9.13
C LEU A 326 -4.53 -36.95 -8.12
N VAL A 327 -4.62 -36.60 -6.82
CA VAL A 327 -5.07 -37.54 -5.78
C VAL A 327 -6.52 -37.97 -6.02
N PHE A 328 -7.39 -37.03 -6.37
CA PHE A 328 -8.79 -37.32 -6.65
C PHE A 328 -8.97 -38.24 -7.87
N ILE A 329 -8.24 -37.99 -8.96
CA ILE A 329 -8.25 -38.84 -10.17
C ILE A 329 -7.72 -40.24 -9.84
N ALA A 330 -6.64 -40.34 -9.07
CA ALA A 330 -6.09 -41.63 -8.63
C ALA A 330 -7.13 -42.44 -7.84
N LEU A 331 -7.76 -41.85 -6.82
CA LEU A 331 -8.80 -42.51 -6.03
C LEU A 331 -10.00 -42.90 -6.88
N THR A 332 -10.46 -41.99 -7.76
CA THR A 332 -11.61 -42.22 -8.63
C THR A 332 -11.36 -43.35 -9.61
N ALA A 333 -10.18 -43.40 -10.24
CA ALA A 333 -9.79 -44.45 -11.16
C ALA A 333 -9.73 -45.82 -10.47
N VAL A 334 -9.18 -45.87 -9.25
CA VAL A 334 -9.09 -47.11 -8.44
C VAL A 334 -10.48 -47.61 -8.03
N VAL A 335 -11.37 -46.73 -7.58
CA VAL A 335 -12.75 -47.07 -7.22
C VAL A 335 -13.54 -47.52 -8.46
N LEU A 336 -13.48 -46.77 -9.56
CA LEU A 336 -14.17 -47.13 -10.81
C LEU A 336 -13.67 -48.45 -11.39
N GLY A 337 -12.36 -48.69 -11.37
CA GLY A 337 -11.79 -49.97 -11.79
C GLY A 337 -12.34 -51.14 -10.96
N ALA A 338 -12.41 -50.98 -9.63
CA ALA A 338 -13.01 -51.98 -8.75
C ALA A 338 -14.54 -52.15 -8.89
N LEU A 339 -15.24 -51.12 -9.40
CA LEU A 339 -16.67 -51.19 -9.73
C LEU A 339 -16.92 -51.91 -11.07
N LEU A 340 -16.03 -51.76 -12.05
CA LEU A 340 -16.26 -52.22 -13.42
C LEU A 340 -15.85 -53.68 -13.65
N THR A 341 -14.81 -54.16 -12.98
CA THR A 341 -14.26 -55.51 -13.20
C THR A 341 -14.38 -56.43 -11.98
N ASP A 342 -14.25 -57.74 -12.23
CA ASP A 342 -14.19 -58.77 -11.20
C ASP A 342 -12.81 -59.42 -11.20
N GLY A 343 -12.19 -59.52 -10.02
CA GLY A 343 -10.86 -60.08 -9.84
C GLY A 343 -9.76 -59.02 -9.68
N ILE A 344 -8.77 -59.32 -8.83
CA ILE A 344 -7.71 -58.38 -8.43
C ILE A 344 -6.92 -57.89 -9.66
N VAL A 345 -6.57 -58.80 -10.58
CA VAL A 345 -5.80 -58.47 -11.79
C VAL A 345 -6.60 -57.60 -12.75
N ALA A 346 -7.87 -57.90 -12.98
CA ALA A 346 -8.74 -57.12 -13.85
C ALA A 346 -9.00 -55.71 -13.30
N ASN A 347 -9.17 -55.60 -11.97
CA ASN A 347 -9.35 -54.32 -11.27
C ASN A 347 -8.12 -53.43 -11.39
N LEU A 348 -6.93 -53.99 -11.21
CA LEU A 348 -5.67 -53.25 -11.37
C LEU A 348 -5.50 -52.76 -12.80
N LEU A 349 -5.74 -53.62 -13.80
CA LEU A 349 -5.63 -53.25 -15.21
C LEU A 349 -6.65 -52.17 -15.60
N SER A 350 -7.90 -52.31 -15.16
CA SER A 350 -8.96 -51.32 -15.40
C SER A 350 -8.66 -49.98 -14.71
N SER A 351 -8.16 -50.01 -13.48
CA SER A 351 -7.80 -48.80 -12.74
C SER A 351 -6.65 -48.06 -13.41
N PHE A 352 -5.62 -48.78 -13.87
CA PHE A 352 -4.49 -48.20 -14.59
C PHE A 352 -4.92 -47.58 -15.92
N SER A 353 -5.76 -48.26 -16.69
CA SER A 353 -6.29 -47.74 -17.95
C SER A 353 -7.12 -46.47 -17.75
N LEU A 354 -8.04 -46.46 -16.77
CA LEU A 354 -8.85 -45.29 -16.45
C LEU A 354 -8.01 -44.13 -15.92
N PHE A 355 -7.04 -44.42 -15.06
CA PHE A 355 -6.10 -43.43 -14.55
C PHE A 355 -5.31 -42.82 -15.70
N ALA A 356 -4.75 -43.62 -16.62
CA ALA A 356 -3.99 -43.11 -17.75
C ALA A 356 -4.82 -42.16 -18.64
N VAL A 357 -6.08 -42.51 -18.92
CA VAL A 357 -7.00 -41.65 -19.69
C VAL A 357 -7.29 -40.34 -18.95
N MET A 358 -7.66 -40.41 -17.67
CA MET A 358 -7.96 -39.21 -16.87
C MET A 358 -6.72 -38.34 -16.65
N PHE A 359 -5.56 -38.94 -16.41
CA PHE A 359 -4.27 -38.27 -16.25
C PHE A 359 -3.82 -37.55 -17.53
N LEU A 360 -4.06 -38.15 -18.69
CA LEU A 360 -3.83 -37.50 -19.98
C LEU A 360 -4.83 -36.37 -20.23
N SER A 361 -6.12 -36.59 -19.94
CA SER A 361 -7.14 -35.54 -20.07
C SER A 361 -6.83 -34.34 -19.18
N LEU A 362 -6.33 -34.58 -17.97
CA LEU A 362 -5.90 -33.55 -17.05
C LEU A 362 -4.74 -32.73 -17.64
N ARG A 363 -3.77 -33.38 -18.28
CA ARG A 363 -2.64 -32.70 -18.93
C ARG A 363 -3.05 -31.82 -20.11
N LEU A 364 -4.15 -32.16 -20.78
CA LEU A 364 -4.64 -31.42 -21.95
C LEU A 364 -5.58 -30.27 -21.60
N VAL A 365 -6.40 -30.43 -20.56
CA VAL A 365 -7.48 -29.50 -20.22
C VAL A 365 -7.10 -28.55 -19.08
N PHE A 366 -6.26 -28.99 -18.15
CA PHE A 366 -5.96 -28.20 -16.95
C PHE A 366 -4.69 -27.36 -17.15
N PRO A 367 -4.78 -26.02 -17.12
CA PRO A 367 -3.66 -25.14 -17.46
C PRO A 367 -2.50 -25.27 -16.48
N GLY A 368 -2.76 -25.41 -15.18
CA GLY A 368 -1.70 -25.61 -14.18
C GLY A 368 -0.86 -26.88 -14.37
N SER A 369 -1.26 -27.79 -15.26
CA SER A 369 -0.46 -28.96 -15.61
C SER A 369 0.70 -28.62 -16.53
N SER A 370 0.56 -27.68 -17.48
CA SER A 370 1.58 -27.32 -18.49
C SER A 370 2.88 -26.84 -17.83
N MET A 371 2.74 -26.04 -16.75
CA MET A 371 3.81 -25.44 -15.96
C MET A 371 4.69 -26.45 -15.22
N VAL A 372 4.19 -27.67 -14.98
CA VAL A 372 4.97 -28.71 -14.29
C VAL A 372 5.80 -29.49 -15.30
N GLU A 373 7.10 -29.57 -15.02
CA GLU A 373 8.06 -30.37 -15.78
C GLU A 373 7.53 -31.81 -15.96
N PRO A 374 7.58 -32.39 -17.17
CA PRO A 374 6.98 -33.71 -17.45
C PRO A 374 7.44 -34.82 -16.50
N SER A 375 8.72 -34.78 -16.10
CA SER A 375 9.34 -35.71 -15.15
C SER A 375 8.65 -35.67 -13.77
N ARG A 376 8.35 -34.47 -13.28
CA ARG A 376 7.68 -34.23 -11.99
C ARG A 376 6.19 -34.54 -12.06
N TYR A 377 5.55 -34.23 -13.18
CA TYR A 377 4.14 -34.56 -13.38
C TYR A 377 3.91 -36.08 -13.33
N ILE A 378 4.77 -36.86 -14.01
CA ILE A 378 4.72 -38.33 -13.97
C ILE A 378 4.98 -38.85 -12.57
N SER A 379 5.97 -38.31 -11.84
CA SER A 379 6.27 -38.77 -10.49
C SER A 379 5.12 -38.47 -9.52
N MET A 380 4.48 -37.30 -9.60
CA MET A 380 3.29 -36.97 -8.81
C MET A 380 2.08 -37.86 -9.16
N GLY A 381 1.89 -38.17 -10.44
CA GLY A 381 0.88 -39.14 -10.88
C GLY A 381 1.13 -40.55 -10.34
N ALA A 382 2.36 -41.02 -10.42
CA ALA A 382 2.75 -42.34 -9.92
C ALA A 382 2.61 -42.44 -8.40
N THR A 383 3.02 -41.42 -7.65
CA THR A 383 2.88 -41.39 -6.19
C THR A 383 1.42 -41.32 -5.75
N SER A 384 0.59 -40.51 -6.41
CA SER A 384 -0.85 -40.44 -6.11
C SER A 384 -1.57 -41.77 -6.42
N LEU A 385 -1.26 -42.42 -7.54
CA LEU A 385 -1.80 -43.74 -7.86
C LEU A 385 -1.34 -44.82 -6.87
N ALA A 386 -0.06 -44.85 -6.52
CA ALA A 386 0.48 -45.79 -5.55
C ALA A 386 -0.17 -45.58 -4.16
N ALA A 387 -0.33 -44.33 -3.73
CA ALA A 387 -1.00 -43.99 -2.48
C ALA A 387 -2.48 -44.40 -2.49
N ALA A 388 -3.20 -44.18 -3.60
CA ALA A 388 -4.60 -44.58 -3.75
C ALA A 388 -4.78 -46.11 -3.72
N LEU A 389 -3.90 -46.85 -4.40
CA LEU A 389 -3.88 -48.32 -4.37
C LEU A 389 -3.53 -48.85 -2.97
N LEU A 390 -2.52 -48.25 -2.32
CA LEU A 390 -2.15 -48.60 -0.95
C LEU A 390 -3.33 -48.35 0.00
N LEU A 391 -4.02 -47.21 -0.09
CA LEU A 391 -5.25 -46.98 0.66
C LEU A 391 -6.30 -48.06 0.39
N LEU A 392 -6.63 -48.35 -0.87
CA LEU A 392 -7.69 -49.32 -1.16
C LEU A 392 -7.35 -50.75 -0.67
N TYR A 393 -6.10 -51.19 -0.82
CA TYR A 393 -5.70 -52.58 -0.55
C TYR A 393 -5.11 -52.82 0.84
N LEU A 394 -4.51 -51.80 1.47
CA LEU A 394 -3.90 -51.91 2.80
C LEU A 394 -4.91 -51.60 3.92
N THR A 395 -5.84 -50.66 3.72
CA THR A 395 -6.91 -50.33 4.68
C THR A 395 -7.74 -51.56 5.09
N PRO A 396 -8.25 -52.42 4.18
CA PRO A 396 -8.99 -53.61 4.59
C PRO A 396 -8.12 -54.69 5.26
N ARG A 397 -6.79 -54.72 5.01
CA ARG A 397 -5.89 -55.70 5.63
C ARG A 397 -5.46 -55.30 7.05
N VAL A 398 -5.08 -54.04 7.24
CA VAL A 398 -4.56 -53.55 8.53
C VAL A 398 -5.70 -53.30 9.53
N LEU A 399 -6.88 -52.86 9.06
CA LEU A 399 -8.03 -52.62 9.94
C LEU A 399 -9.00 -53.81 10.01
N GLY A 400 -8.97 -54.73 9.04
CA GLY A 400 -9.81 -55.93 9.03
C GLY A 400 -9.44 -56.99 10.08
N GLU A 401 -8.24 -56.90 10.65
CA GLU A 401 -7.75 -57.84 11.69
C GLU A 401 -8.01 -57.36 13.12
N THR A 402 -8.58 -56.16 13.33
CA THR A 402 -9.00 -55.71 14.66
C THR A 402 -10.32 -56.36 15.08
N VAL A 403 -10.32 -57.68 15.20
CA VAL A 403 -11.35 -58.44 15.91
C VAL A 403 -11.09 -58.23 17.41
N ALA A 404 -11.60 -57.12 17.94
CA ALA A 404 -11.79 -57.01 19.38
C ALA A 404 -13.03 -57.82 19.76
N GLU A 405 -12.83 -58.82 20.62
CA GLU A 405 -13.87 -59.63 21.24
C GLU A 405 -14.99 -58.72 21.80
N GLY A 406 -16.15 -58.67 21.13
CA GLY A 406 -17.36 -58.06 21.68
C GLY A 406 -17.84 -56.72 21.10
N GLY A 407 -17.24 -56.17 20.05
CA GLY A 407 -17.71 -54.92 19.42
C GLY A 407 -17.83 -55.02 17.90
N PHE A 408 -18.97 -54.63 17.33
CA PHE A 408 -19.19 -54.59 15.88
C PHE A 408 -18.06 -53.82 15.18
N ALA A 409 -17.32 -54.49 14.30
CA ALA A 409 -16.36 -53.85 13.40
C ALA A 409 -17.13 -52.98 12.39
N VAL A 410 -17.40 -51.73 12.75
CA VAL A 410 -18.13 -50.75 11.93
C VAL A 410 -17.52 -50.67 10.52
N LEU A 411 -16.20 -50.74 10.40
CA LEU A 411 -15.51 -50.74 9.10
C LEU A 411 -15.69 -52.03 8.30
N GLY A 412 -15.64 -53.20 8.93
CA GLY A 412 -15.87 -54.49 8.25
C GLY A 412 -17.29 -54.60 7.69
N SER A 413 -18.29 -54.13 8.44
CA SER A 413 -19.68 -54.07 7.98
C SER A 413 -19.87 -53.08 6.82
N ILE A 414 -19.19 -51.93 6.84
CA ILE A 414 -19.16 -50.98 5.71
C ILE A 414 -18.62 -51.66 4.44
N VAL A 415 -17.50 -52.40 4.52
CA VAL A 415 -16.94 -53.11 3.35
C VAL A 415 -17.93 -54.14 2.79
N VAL A 416 -18.63 -54.89 3.65
CA VAL A 416 -19.65 -55.85 3.22
C VAL A 416 -20.82 -55.15 2.53
N VAL A 417 -21.33 -54.05 3.10
CA VAL A 417 -22.41 -53.24 2.52
C VAL A 417 -22.00 -52.64 1.19
N PHE A 418 -20.78 -52.10 1.05
CA PHE A 418 -20.25 -51.61 -0.21
C PHE A 418 -20.12 -52.71 -1.26
N SER A 419 -19.67 -53.91 -0.87
CA SER A 419 -19.58 -55.06 -1.79
C SER A 419 -20.96 -55.51 -2.28
N MET A 420 -21.95 -55.55 -1.39
CA MET A 420 -23.34 -55.88 -1.73
C MET A 420 -23.96 -54.81 -2.63
N GLY A 421 -23.73 -53.53 -2.32
CA GLY A 421 -24.13 -52.39 -3.13
C GLY A 421 -23.54 -52.48 -4.55
N ASN A 422 -22.24 -52.69 -4.66
CA ASN A 422 -21.54 -52.84 -5.95
C ASN A 422 -22.11 -54.00 -6.79
N ARG A 423 -22.34 -55.17 -6.17
CA ARG A 423 -22.94 -56.34 -6.84
C ARG A 423 -24.37 -56.03 -7.31
N SER A 424 -25.14 -55.25 -6.55
CA SER A 424 -26.50 -54.84 -6.91
C SER A 424 -26.53 -53.84 -8.07
N LEU A 425 -25.61 -52.86 -8.08
CA LEU A 425 -25.47 -51.86 -9.15
C LEU A 425 -25.06 -52.52 -10.47
N ARG A 426 -24.15 -53.49 -10.42
CA ARG A 426 -23.70 -54.25 -11.59
C ARG A 426 -24.74 -55.20 -12.17
N ARG A 427 -25.63 -55.78 -11.34
CA ARG A 427 -26.71 -56.66 -11.84
C ARG A 427 -27.79 -55.86 -12.59
N ARG A 428 -27.97 -54.58 -12.27
CA ARG A 428 -29.04 -53.72 -12.82
C ARG A 428 -28.48 -52.56 -13.64
N LYS A 429 -27.53 -52.85 -14.54
CA LYS A 429 -26.73 -51.86 -15.30
C LYS A 429 -27.56 -50.74 -15.93
N LEU A 430 -28.68 -51.05 -16.57
CA LEU A 430 -29.55 -50.05 -17.21
C LEU A 430 -30.18 -49.08 -16.20
N ARG A 431 -30.70 -49.59 -15.07
CA ARG A 431 -31.30 -48.74 -14.04
C ARG A 431 -30.25 -47.87 -13.37
N SER A 432 -29.11 -48.45 -13.02
CA SER A 432 -27.98 -47.72 -12.43
C SER A 432 -27.47 -46.62 -13.36
N ALA A 433 -27.33 -46.90 -14.66
CA ALA A 433 -26.91 -45.93 -15.66
C ALA A 433 -27.89 -44.75 -15.74
N PHE A 434 -29.20 -45.02 -15.89
CA PHE A 434 -30.20 -43.94 -15.92
C PHE A 434 -30.21 -43.09 -14.66
N THR A 435 -30.07 -43.70 -13.48
CA THR A 435 -30.00 -42.94 -12.22
C THR A 435 -28.73 -42.09 -12.13
N PHE A 436 -27.58 -42.61 -12.58
CA PHE A 436 -26.33 -41.84 -12.60
C PHE A 436 -26.42 -40.67 -13.58
N THR A 437 -26.93 -40.89 -14.79
CA THR A 437 -27.11 -39.83 -15.79
C THR A 437 -28.06 -38.74 -15.28
N ALA A 438 -29.17 -39.12 -14.64
CA ALA A 438 -30.11 -38.16 -14.06
C ALA A 438 -29.47 -37.31 -12.95
N ILE A 439 -28.73 -37.94 -12.03
CA ILE A 439 -28.02 -37.22 -10.97
C ILE A 439 -26.98 -36.27 -11.58
N LEU A 440 -26.19 -36.74 -12.55
CA LEU A 440 -25.16 -35.95 -13.22
C LEU A 440 -25.74 -34.75 -13.98
N ALA A 441 -26.86 -34.93 -14.68
CA ALA A 441 -27.54 -33.84 -15.37
C ALA A 441 -28.07 -32.79 -14.38
N LEU A 442 -28.59 -33.22 -13.24
CA LEU A 442 -29.13 -32.33 -12.21
C LEU A 442 -28.01 -31.54 -11.52
N THR A 443 -26.88 -32.18 -11.20
CA THR A 443 -25.71 -31.48 -10.63
C THR A 443 -25.07 -30.52 -11.63
N MET A 444 -24.90 -30.93 -12.90
CA MET A 444 -24.40 -30.03 -13.94
C MET A 444 -25.31 -28.82 -14.16
N SER A 445 -26.63 -29.02 -14.14
CA SER A 445 -27.60 -27.92 -14.27
C SER A 445 -27.53 -26.95 -13.09
N PHE A 446 -27.39 -27.46 -11.87
CA PHE A 446 -27.23 -26.63 -10.67
C PHE A 446 -25.93 -25.81 -10.72
N VAL A 447 -24.81 -26.44 -11.07
CA VAL A 447 -23.52 -25.76 -11.23
C VAL A 447 -23.60 -24.67 -12.31
N ALA A 448 -24.20 -24.97 -13.46
CA ALA A 448 -24.42 -23.99 -14.53
C ALA A 448 -25.28 -22.80 -14.06
N LEU A 449 -26.37 -23.06 -13.32
CA LEU A 449 -27.24 -22.02 -12.79
C LEU A 449 -26.51 -21.11 -11.78
N THR A 450 -25.69 -21.70 -10.90
CA THR A 450 -24.88 -20.94 -9.93
C THR A 450 -23.76 -20.14 -10.60
N SER A 451 -23.17 -20.67 -11.68
CA SER A 451 -22.11 -19.98 -12.44
C SER A 451 -22.67 -18.75 -13.17
N VAL A 452 -23.88 -18.84 -13.74
CA VAL A 452 -24.57 -17.68 -14.34
C VAL A 452 -24.97 -16.64 -13.28
N SER A 453 -25.36 -17.08 -12.09
CA SER A 453 -25.68 -16.17 -10.97
C SER A 453 -24.46 -15.44 -10.40
N SER A 454 -23.25 -15.98 -10.53
CA SER A 454 -22.03 -15.28 -10.07
C SER A 454 -21.47 -14.33 -11.12
N SER A 455 -21.77 -14.53 -12.41
CA SER A 455 -21.34 -13.63 -13.49
C SER A 455 -22.30 -12.46 -13.73
N TYR A 456 -23.60 -12.64 -13.47
CA TYR A 456 -24.59 -11.56 -13.47
C TYR A 456 -24.83 -11.06 -12.05
N GLY A 457 -23.88 -10.25 -11.57
CA GLY A 457 -23.90 -9.64 -10.25
C GLY A 457 -25.23 -8.94 -9.93
N LEU A 458 -25.72 -9.24 -8.73
CA LEU A 458 -26.66 -8.47 -7.89
C LEU A 458 -27.30 -7.24 -8.55
N ILE A 459 -28.60 -7.35 -8.83
CA ILE A 459 -29.46 -6.22 -9.22
C ILE A 459 -29.52 -5.23 -8.05
N PHE A 460 -28.96 -4.04 -8.25
CA PHE A 460 -29.09 -2.94 -7.29
C PHE A 460 -30.49 -2.35 -7.38
N SER A 461 -31.32 -2.59 -6.36
CA SER A 461 -32.58 -1.89 -6.19
C SER A 461 -32.36 -0.57 -5.44
N ARG A 462 -32.28 0.54 -6.16
CA ARG A 462 -32.26 1.90 -5.59
C ARG A 462 -33.59 2.17 -4.89
N HIS A 463 -33.57 2.43 -3.59
CA HIS A 463 -34.74 2.90 -2.83
C HIS A 463 -34.55 4.39 -2.51
N GLY A 464 -35.50 5.24 -2.92
CA GLY A 464 -35.51 6.69 -2.69
C GLY A 464 -35.17 7.52 -3.93
N SER A 465 -36.03 8.49 -4.27
CA SER A 465 -35.97 9.32 -5.48
C SER A 465 -35.34 10.71 -5.28
N GLU A 466 -35.00 11.09 -4.05
CA GLU A 466 -34.40 12.38 -3.77
C GLU A 466 -32.92 12.20 -3.46
N GLN A 467 -32.05 12.72 -4.32
CA GLN A 467 -30.65 12.87 -3.98
C GLN A 467 -30.58 13.90 -2.84
N PRO A 468 -29.96 13.57 -1.70
CA PRO A 468 -29.66 14.59 -0.70
C PRO A 468 -28.88 15.70 -1.39
N GLY A 469 -29.20 16.96 -1.09
CA GLY A 469 -28.54 18.14 -1.69
C GLY A 469 -27.07 18.33 -1.30
N ALA A 470 -26.43 17.27 -0.77
CA ALA A 470 -25.03 17.21 -0.43
C ALA A 470 -24.31 16.33 -1.47
N GLU A 471 -23.44 16.95 -2.26
CA GLU A 471 -22.51 16.23 -3.13
C GLU A 471 -21.28 15.85 -2.33
N GLY A 472 -20.90 14.57 -2.35
CA GLY A 472 -19.77 14.09 -1.57
C GLY A 472 -19.35 12.67 -1.94
N ILE A 473 -18.15 12.31 -1.51
CA ILE A 473 -17.58 10.97 -1.69
C ILE A 473 -17.52 10.30 -0.33
N MET A 474 -18.19 9.16 -0.19
CA MET A 474 -18.08 8.33 1.00
C MET A 474 -16.91 7.35 0.83
N VAL A 475 -15.83 7.59 1.58
CA VAL A 475 -14.68 6.68 1.64
C VAL A 475 -14.92 5.65 2.73
N ARG A 476 -14.98 4.37 2.35
CA ARG A 476 -15.20 3.27 3.28
C ARG A 476 -13.91 2.49 3.49
N ASN A 477 -13.59 2.20 4.74
CA ASN A 477 -12.58 1.18 5.05
C ASN A 477 -13.05 -0.19 4.54
N PRO A 478 -12.13 -1.08 4.12
CA PRO A 478 -12.49 -2.45 3.79
C PRO A 478 -13.23 -3.11 4.97
N VAL A 479 -14.24 -3.93 4.66
CA VAL A 479 -15.06 -4.61 5.66
C VAL A 479 -14.14 -5.42 6.58
N TYR A 480 -14.13 -5.10 7.87
CA TYR A 480 -13.36 -5.83 8.88
C TYR A 480 -14.01 -7.20 9.12
N PRO A 481 -13.34 -8.32 8.79
CA PRO A 481 -13.82 -9.65 9.16
C PRO A 481 -13.37 -9.94 10.60
N PRO A 482 -14.30 -10.02 11.58
CA PRO A 482 -13.92 -10.29 12.96
C PRO A 482 -13.38 -11.72 13.09
N ASN A 483 -12.21 -11.90 13.72
CA ASN A 483 -11.59 -13.21 13.87
C ASN A 483 -12.26 -14.06 14.97
N ASN A 484 -12.96 -13.41 15.90
CA ASN A 484 -13.69 -14.05 16.99
C ASN A 484 -14.99 -13.30 17.30
N GLU A 485 -15.82 -13.85 18.20
CA GLU A 485 -17.10 -13.23 18.56
C GLU A 485 -16.94 -11.92 19.35
N PHE A 486 -15.83 -11.71 20.05
CA PHE A 486 -15.54 -10.48 20.80
C PHE A 486 -15.11 -9.33 19.89
N GLU A 487 -14.64 -9.64 18.68
CA GLU A 487 -14.23 -8.68 17.66
C GLU A 487 -15.43 -8.13 16.85
N LYS A 488 -16.63 -8.70 17.01
CA LYS A 488 -17.85 -8.24 16.33
C LYS A 488 -18.33 -6.91 16.92
N GLY A 489 -18.37 -5.87 16.09
CA GLY A 489 -18.82 -4.53 16.50
C GLY A 489 -17.70 -3.56 16.86
N LEU A 490 -16.43 -3.97 16.73
CA LEU A 490 -15.32 -3.02 16.75
C LEU A 490 -15.30 -2.20 15.45
N PHE A 491 -15.24 -0.88 15.62
CA PHE A 491 -15.02 0.05 14.53
C PHE A 491 -13.52 0.16 14.26
N SER A 492 -13.10 -0.02 13.02
CA SER A 492 -11.76 0.37 12.61
C SER A 492 -11.75 1.89 12.45
N PRO A 493 -11.05 2.64 13.31
CA PRO A 493 -10.98 4.09 13.16
C PRO A 493 -10.36 4.42 11.81
N VAL A 494 -10.87 5.47 11.17
CA VAL A 494 -10.22 6.04 9.99
C VAL A 494 -8.83 6.52 10.43
N ILE A 495 -7.79 6.07 9.74
CA ILE A 495 -6.41 6.44 10.08
C ILE A 495 -6.20 7.94 9.82
N PRO A 496 -5.48 8.68 10.69
CA PRO A 496 -5.24 10.12 10.51
C PRO A 496 -4.72 10.53 9.12
N PRO A 497 -3.80 9.76 8.47
CA PRO A 497 -3.34 10.08 7.12
C PRO A 497 -4.46 10.12 6.06
N THR A 498 -5.53 9.35 6.21
CA THR A 498 -6.67 9.38 5.29
C THR A 498 -7.46 10.69 5.42
N ILE A 499 -7.57 11.21 6.65
CA ILE A 499 -8.24 12.49 6.92
C ILE A 499 -7.38 13.64 6.37
N GLU A 500 -6.07 13.60 6.62
CA GLU A 500 -5.13 14.58 6.07
C GLU A 500 -5.09 14.55 4.54
N TRP A 501 -5.11 13.36 3.94
CA TRP A 501 -5.23 13.19 2.49
C TRP A 501 -6.53 13.82 1.97
N ALA A 502 -7.67 13.57 2.61
CA ALA A 502 -8.96 14.13 2.20
C ALA A 502 -8.92 15.67 2.21
N TRP A 503 -8.41 16.27 3.29
CA TRP A 503 -8.23 17.72 3.39
C TRP A 503 -7.19 18.30 2.41
N GLY A 504 -6.22 17.49 1.97
CA GLY A 504 -5.19 17.90 1.02
C GLY A 504 -5.63 17.96 -0.44
N ASN A 505 -6.89 17.67 -0.75
CA ASN A 505 -7.42 17.74 -2.12
C ASN A 505 -8.11 19.09 -2.37
N GLU A 506 -7.80 19.71 -3.51
CA GLU A 506 -8.46 20.94 -3.95
C GLU A 506 -9.96 20.67 -4.17
N GLY A 507 -10.81 21.57 -3.65
CA GLY A 507 -12.28 21.47 -3.75
C GLY A 507 -12.97 20.75 -2.59
N VAL A 508 -12.22 20.15 -1.66
CA VAL A 508 -12.81 19.59 -0.43
C VAL A 508 -13.08 20.71 0.57
N VAL A 509 -14.37 20.97 0.82
CA VAL A 509 -14.82 22.01 1.77
C VAL A 509 -14.96 21.46 3.18
N ASN A 510 -15.22 20.15 3.32
CA ASN A 510 -15.54 19.53 4.59
C ASN A 510 -15.21 18.02 4.59
N VAL A 511 -14.83 17.49 5.75
CA VAL A 511 -14.55 16.06 5.96
C VAL A 511 -15.22 15.62 7.26
N ALA A 512 -16.29 14.84 7.15
CA ALA A 512 -17.00 14.25 8.28
C ALA A 512 -16.64 12.78 8.46
N LYS A 513 -16.45 12.34 9.71
CA LYS A 513 -16.26 10.93 10.04
C LYS A 513 -17.60 10.27 10.31
N LEU A 514 -17.83 9.17 9.62
CA LEU A 514 -18.99 8.31 9.83
C LEU A 514 -18.53 6.96 10.38
N ALA A 515 -19.20 6.47 11.42
CA ALA A 515 -19.01 5.13 11.96
C ALA A 515 -20.32 4.36 11.84
N GLU A 516 -20.37 3.33 10.98
CA GLU A 516 -21.56 2.49 10.81
C GLU A 516 -21.19 1.01 10.98
N ASN A 517 -22.13 0.21 11.49
CA ASN A 517 -22.01 -1.25 11.48
C ASN A 517 -23.02 -1.88 10.52
N THR A 518 -22.62 -2.97 9.87
CA THR A 518 -23.55 -3.75 9.07
C THR A 518 -24.50 -4.52 9.99
N PRO A 519 -25.82 -4.46 9.79
CA PRO A 519 -26.76 -5.20 10.62
C PRO A 519 -26.45 -6.70 10.69
N SER A 520 -26.32 -7.22 11.91
CA SER A 520 -25.98 -8.62 12.17
C SER A 520 -27.22 -9.45 12.48
N LEU A 521 -27.20 -10.76 12.17
CA LEU A 521 -28.26 -11.70 12.57
C LEU A 521 -28.37 -11.85 14.10
N ARG A 522 -27.29 -11.56 14.84
CA ARG A 522 -27.29 -11.46 16.30
C ARG A 522 -27.23 -9.99 16.72
N PRO A 523 -28.03 -9.56 17.70
CA PRO A 523 -28.04 -8.16 18.15
C PRO A 523 -26.74 -7.77 18.85
N TYR A 524 -26.32 -6.52 18.65
CA TYR A 524 -25.15 -5.92 19.31
C TYR A 524 -25.44 -5.50 20.75
N GLY A 525 -26.69 -5.18 21.03
CA GLY A 525 -27.16 -4.82 22.36
C GLY A 525 -28.67 -4.96 22.44
N ARG A 526 -29.21 -4.72 23.63
CA ARG A 526 -30.65 -4.70 23.86
C ARG A 526 -31.02 -3.49 24.71
N ILE A 527 -32.15 -2.90 24.40
CA ILE A 527 -32.81 -1.92 25.27
C ILE A 527 -34.05 -2.61 25.82
N GLY A 528 -34.01 -3.00 27.09
CA GLY A 528 -34.99 -3.94 27.66
C GLY A 528 -34.96 -5.28 26.93
N GLU A 529 -36.08 -5.72 26.37
CA GLU A 529 -36.17 -6.94 25.57
C GLU A 529 -35.85 -6.73 24.08
N TRP A 530 -35.72 -5.48 23.64
CA TRP A 530 -35.66 -5.14 22.22
C TRP A 530 -34.23 -5.19 21.68
N PRO A 531 -33.95 -6.01 20.66
CA PRO A 531 -32.64 -6.15 20.05
C PRO A 531 -32.25 -4.95 19.18
N ILE A 532 -31.01 -4.47 19.37
CA ILE A 532 -30.37 -3.47 18.51
C ILE A 532 -29.45 -4.18 17.53
N PHE A 533 -29.76 -4.06 16.23
CA PHE A 533 -29.03 -4.72 15.17
C PHE A 533 -28.05 -3.81 14.45
N GLY A 534 -28.17 -2.49 14.59
CA GLY A 534 -27.29 -1.52 13.96
C GLY A 534 -27.21 -0.22 14.76
N VAL A 535 -26.08 0.46 14.65
CA VAL A 535 -25.73 1.73 15.28
C VAL A 535 -24.96 2.54 14.25
N VAL A 536 -25.32 3.82 14.10
CA VAL A 536 -24.64 4.78 13.24
C VAL A 536 -24.18 5.94 14.11
N GLY A 537 -22.88 6.20 14.12
CA GLY A 537 -22.25 7.35 14.76
C GLY A 537 -21.88 8.39 13.71
N VAL A 538 -22.34 9.62 13.92
CA VAL A 538 -22.10 10.78 13.06
C VAL A 538 -21.34 11.86 13.84
N GLN A 539 -20.71 12.80 13.15
CA GLN A 539 -20.14 14.00 13.77
C GLN A 539 -21.09 15.19 13.59
N PRO A 540 -21.84 15.61 14.62
CA PRO A 540 -22.89 16.63 14.48
C PRO A 540 -22.41 17.96 13.88
N ASP A 541 -21.19 18.38 14.22
CA ASP A 541 -20.70 19.72 13.86
C ASP A 541 -20.30 19.84 12.39
N VAL A 542 -19.99 18.71 11.74
CA VAL A 542 -19.41 18.69 10.40
C VAL A 542 -20.18 17.80 9.42
N GLU A 543 -21.12 16.96 9.86
CA GLU A 543 -21.84 16.06 8.96
C GLU A 543 -22.84 16.84 8.07
N PRO A 544 -22.65 16.88 6.74
CA PRO A 544 -23.52 17.65 5.83
C PRO A 544 -24.97 17.15 5.79
N LEU A 545 -25.22 15.90 6.18
CA LEU A 545 -26.56 15.33 6.23
C LEU A 545 -27.31 15.62 7.55
N MET A 546 -26.71 16.33 8.51
CA MET A 546 -27.37 16.66 9.78
C MET A 546 -28.72 17.36 9.64
N PRO A 547 -28.91 18.34 8.73
CA PRO A 547 -30.23 18.96 8.55
C PRO A 547 -31.33 17.94 8.21
N LEU A 548 -31.02 16.93 7.39
CA LEU A 548 -31.96 15.87 7.03
C LEU A 548 -32.23 14.90 8.20
N ILE A 549 -31.22 14.64 9.02
CA ILE A 549 -31.36 13.85 10.25
C ILE A 549 -32.25 14.60 11.24
N ASP A 550 -32.03 15.91 11.41
CA ASP A 550 -32.80 16.77 12.30
C ASP A 550 -34.27 16.86 11.86
N ASP A 551 -34.53 17.00 10.56
CA ASP A 551 -35.89 16.98 9.99
C ASP A 551 -36.60 15.64 10.20
N SER A 552 -35.83 14.56 10.37
CA SER A 552 -36.35 13.22 10.63
C SER A 552 -36.66 12.96 12.12
N VAL A 553 -36.28 13.88 13.03
CA VAL A 553 -36.54 13.76 14.46
C VAL A 553 -38.03 14.02 14.72
N VAL A 554 -38.74 12.95 15.09
CA VAL A 554 -40.17 13.02 15.42
C VAL A 554 -40.40 13.62 16.81
N GLU A 555 -39.51 13.34 17.76
CA GLU A 555 -39.61 13.82 19.13
C GLU A 555 -38.23 13.91 19.80
N GLY A 556 -38.04 14.92 20.66
CA GLY A 556 -36.76 15.24 21.29
C GLY A 556 -36.05 16.39 20.60
N GLY A 557 -34.74 16.51 20.85
CA GLY A 557 -33.86 17.49 20.22
C GLY A 557 -32.91 16.86 19.21
N PRO A 558 -32.27 17.68 18.36
CA PRO A 558 -31.27 17.20 17.42
C PRO A 558 -30.01 16.69 18.13
N LEU A 559 -29.29 15.76 17.49
CA LEU A 559 -28.04 15.21 18.03
C LEU A 559 -26.98 16.33 18.01
N ARG A 560 -26.52 16.78 19.18
CA ARG A 560 -25.54 17.89 19.31
C ARG A 560 -24.48 17.67 20.39
N GLU A 561 -24.72 16.78 21.34
CA GLU A 561 -23.79 16.53 22.45
C GLU A 561 -23.28 15.08 22.43
N ASP A 562 -22.02 14.90 22.80
CA ASP A 562 -21.41 13.58 22.96
C ASP A 562 -22.15 12.79 24.05
N GLY A 563 -22.48 11.53 23.74
CA GLY A 563 -23.23 10.67 24.65
C GLY A 563 -24.73 10.86 24.58
N THR A 564 -25.26 11.60 23.60
CA THR A 564 -26.69 11.55 23.24
C THR A 564 -26.93 10.56 22.10
N CYS A 565 -28.14 10.00 22.00
CA CYS A 565 -28.49 9.11 20.90
C CYS A 565 -29.94 9.34 20.41
N LEU A 566 -30.17 9.05 19.12
CA LEU A 566 -31.50 9.00 18.53
C LEU A 566 -31.91 7.55 18.33
N LEU A 567 -33.11 7.20 18.79
CA LEU A 567 -33.69 5.87 18.61
C LEU A 567 -34.73 5.90 17.50
N HIS A 568 -34.73 4.85 16.67
CA HIS A 568 -35.77 4.70 15.66
C HIS A 568 -37.16 4.66 16.32
N ARG A 569 -38.16 5.33 15.73
CA ARG A 569 -39.53 5.46 16.26
C ARG A 569 -40.15 4.14 16.71
N TYR A 570 -39.78 3.04 16.06
CA TYR A 570 -40.22 1.69 16.42
C TYR A 570 -39.84 1.27 17.84
N LEU A 571 -38.65 1.63 18.34
CA LEU A 571 -38.21 1.29 19.70
C LEU A 571 -39.08 2.00 20.73
N ARG A 572 -39.32 3.30 20.54
CA ARG A 572 -40.20 4.08 21.42
C ARG A 572 -41.63 3.55 21.48
N LEU A 573 -42.20 3.10 20.37
CA LEU A 573 -43.56 2.55 20.36
C LEU A 573 -43.70 1.26 21.17
N ASN A 574 -42.58 0.58 21.44
CA ASN A 574 -42.56 -0.74 22.06
C ASN A 574 -41.81 -0.77 23.42
N THR A 575 -41.34 0.39 23.88
CA THR A 575 -40.65 0.55 25.17
C THR A 575 -41.21 1.77 25.90
N ASP A 576 -41.22 1.73 27.22
CA ASP A 576 -41.64 2.86 28.06
C ASP A 576 -40.52 3.91 28.21
N LEU A 577 -39.77 4.18 27.14
CA LEU A 577 -38.66 5.14 27.14
C LEU A 577 -39.18 6.56 26.85
N GLU A 578 -38.82 7.49 27.71
CA GLU A 578 -39.05 8.92 27.54
C GLU A 578 -37.79 9.64 27.08
N VAL A 579 -37.95 10.83 26.49
CA VAL A 579 -36.81 11.67 26.09
C VAL A 579 -36.07 12.11 27.35
N GLY A 580 -34.77 11.78 27.43
CA GLY A 580 -33.92 12.07 28.59
C GLY A 580 -33.59 10.83 29.43
N ASP A 581 -34.17 9.67 29.12
CA ASP A 581 -33.79 8.40 29.75
C ASP A 581 -32.38 7.96 29.33
N GLN A 582 -31.63 7.43 30.29
CA GLN A 582 -30.29 6.89 30.06
C GLN A 582 -30.38 5.45 29.55
N VAL A 583 -29.75 5.18 28.41
CA VAL A 583 -29.79 3.88 27.76
C VAL A 583 -28.39 3.28 27.69
N VAL A 584 -28.26 2.00 28.04
CA VAL A 584 -26.98 1.29 27.95
C VAL A 584 -27.02 0.30 26.79
N VAL A 585 -26.21 0.54 25.76
CA VAL A 585 -26.07 -0.37 24.62
C VAL A 585 -24.65 -0.93 24.63
N GLY A 586 -24.51 -2.26 24.76
CA GLY A 586 -23.20 -2.92 24.72
C GLY A 586 -22.24 -2.51 25.83
N GLY A 587 -22.75 -1.99 26.96
CA GLY A 587 -21.96 -1.49 28.08
C GLY A 587 -21.56 -0.02 27.99
N VAL A 588 -21.92 0.68 26.90
CA VAL A 588 -21.76 2.13 26.75
C VAL A 588 -23.07 2.81 27.13
N SER A 589 -22.99 3.78 28.04
CA SER A 589 -24.14 4.59 28.40
C SER A 589 -24.28 5.77 27.44
N MET A 590 -25.50 6.00 26.99
CA MET A 590 -25.93 7.10 26.13
C MET A 590 -27.26 7.68 26.59
#